data_AF-A0A0F9SNH1-F1
#
_entry.id   AF-A0A0F9SNH1-F1
#
_cell.length_a   1.000
_cell.length_b   1.000
_cell.length_c   1.000
_cell.angle_alpha   90.00
_cell.angle_beta   90.00
_cell.angle_gamma   90.00
#
_symmetry.space_group_name_H-M   'P 1'
#
loop_
_entity.id
_entity.type
_entity.pdbx_description
1 polymer ?
#
loop_
_entity_poly.entity_id
_entity_poly.type
_entity_poly.pdbx_seq_one_letter_code
_entity_poly.pdbx_strand_id
1 'polypeptide(L)'
;MAENSHNNSIPQELHDWFIKPILEIPLDNPDKNEIFRNLMNKRLSVDLDKSLELIKQNLDYLLTPKTKKQLLEYLYNACPSNDHHYITWFKRLLGMTCNQIILIYQDEDLAKLNDVVIEFWVGHFELYSIKIYQNRGSLQRLRDETNYILEELTGFESIRSVTEGGLGAENHLSFKNEADFNEEVWISIALIQLRRRIISRNNIYISFWSRNSKIQLWNDVSLKTIEMICDFLNKFLSLPNIEVVNVNVSDYKVKSDLPNQIIETIDMIGKIKTPLKFDRIIERNIKFSEDTYNTIIREINTTYLHYCFTGMYILIRKLLENLMLDFLRLFYGTSGSEKYYNSAGGKFHGFSRLRINFQTMINETDFIQKVHTIDQKVIDWLLIFKESGDIHAHSVFSIGHQNLIEENKDILNELLKILEQIKTKLRD
;
A
#
# COMPACT_ATOMS: atom_id res chain seq x y z
N MET A 1 11.34 -29.83 -24.74
CA MET A 1 10.39 -29.02 -23.93
C MET A 1 11.10 -28.59 -22.66
N ALA A 2 11.86 -27.50 -22.75
CA ALA A 2 12.43 -26.79 -21.61
C ALA A 2 12.59 -25.34 -22.09
N GLU A 3 11.45 -24.64 -22.18
CA GLU A 3 11.41 -23.23 -22.55
C GLU A 3 11.10 -22.40 -21.30
N ASN A 4 12.01 -21.47 -21.03
CA ASN A 4 11.79 -20.18 -20.37
C ASN A 4 11.38 -20.14 -18.89
N SER A 5 12.33 -20.46 -18.01
CA SER A 5 12.43 -19.82 -16.69
C SER A 5 13.11 -18.44 -16.82
N HIS A 6 12.44 -17.47 -17.44
CA HIS A 6 12.99 -16.12 -17.56
C HIS A 6 12.85 -15.33 -16.23
N ASN A 7 14.02 -14.92 -15.72
CA ASN A 7 14.30 -13.76 -14.86
C ASN A 7 13.64 -13.65 -13.47
N ASN A 8 14.09 -14.51 -12.55
CA ASN A 8 13.99 -14.30 -11.10
C ASN A 8 15.40 -14.15 -10.47
N SER A 9 16.36 -13.54 -11.18
CA SER A 9 17.71 -13.30 -10.65
C SER A 9 17.78 -11.93 -9.97
N ILE A 10 18.51 -11.84 -8.86
CA ILE A 10 18.91 -10.56 -8.28
C ILE A 10 19.61 -9.74 -9.38
N PRO A 11 19.33 -8.43 -9.53
CA PRO A 11 20.06 -7.56 -10.43
C PRO A 11 21.56 -7.72 -10.22
N GLN A 12 22.29 -8.06 -11.28
CA GLN A 12 23.70 -8.45 -11.20
C GLN A 12 24.55 -7.37 -10.52
N GLU A 13 24.27 -6.09 -10.82
CA GLU A 13 24.97 -4.96 -10.24
C GLU A 13 24.72 -4.82 -8.73
N LEU A 14 23.48 -5.07 -8.28
CA LEU A 14 23.14 -5.06 -6.85
C LEU A 14 23.82 -6.23 -6.13
N HIS A 15 23.83 -7.41 -6.74
CA HIS A 15 24.55 -8.57 -6.24
C HIS A 15 26.05 -8.29 -6.08
N ASP A 16 26.70 -7.83 -7.16
CA ASP A 16 28.14 -7.63 -7.18
C ASP A 16 28.58 -6.49 -6.26
N TRP A 17 27.71 -5.49 -6.06
CA TRP A 17 28.03 -4.34 -5.23
C TRP A 17 27.80 -4.57 -3.73
N PHE A 18 26.66 -5.17 -3.36
CA PHE A 18 26.24 -5.30 -1.96
C PHE A 18 26.37 -6.71 -1.39
N ILE A 19 26.21 -7.77 -2.19
CA ILE A 19 26.09 -9.14 -1.69
C ILE A 19 27.43 -9.88 -1.79
N LYS A 20 28.02 -9.90 -2.99
CA LYS A 20 29.28 -10.60 -3.26
C LYS A 20 30.40 -10.21 -2.29
N PRO A 21 30.67 -8.92 -1.99
CA PRO A 21 31.77 -8.55 -1.10
C PRO A 21 31.56 -9.03 0.34
N ILE A 22 30.30 -9.24 0.75
CA ILE A 22 29.97 -9.77 2.07
C ILE A 22 30.20 -11.29 2.07
N LEU A 23 29.75 -12.00 1.04
CA LEU A 23 29.94 -13.45 0.90
C LEU A 23 31.42 -13.86 0.82
N GLU A 24 32.29 -12.97 0.32
CA GLU A 24 33.74 -13.18 0.27
C GLU A 24 34.44 -13.08 1.63
N ILE A 25 33.76 -12.63 2.70
CA ILE A 25 34.32 -12.59 4.06
C ILE A 25 34.28 -14.00 4.66
N PRO A 26 35.42 -14.61 5.02
CA PRO A 26 35.45 -15.96 5.60
C PRO A 26 34.88 -15.94 7.04
N LEU A 27 33.92 -16.82 7.35
CA LEU A 27 33.30 -16.89 8.68
C LEU A 27 34.22 -17.44 9.76
N ASP A 28 35.22 -18.24 9.38
CA ASP A 28 36.25 -18.79 10.26
C ASP A 28 37.34 -17.76 10.57
N ASN A 29 37.36 -16.62 9.87
CA ASN A 29 38.31 -15.55 10.14
C ASN A 29 37.96 -14.83 11.47
N PRO A 30 38.90 -14.77 12.45
CA PRO A 30 38.65 -14.08 13.72
C PRO A 30 38.36 -12.59 13.56
N ASP A 31 38.87 -11.97 12.49
CA ASP A 31 38.76 -10.54 12.20
C ASP A 31 37.60 -10.20 11.25
N LYS A 32 36.72 -11.16 10.95
CA LYS A 32 35.60 -10.98 10.00
C LYS A 32 34.73 -9.75 10.25
N ASN A 33 34.51 -9.38 11.52
CA ASN A 33 33.75 -8.18 11.91
C ASN A 33 34.52 -6.88 11.62
N GLU A 34 35.85 -6.90 11.67
CA GLU A 34 36.69 -5.77 11.28
C GLU A 34 36.75 -5.63 9.76
N ILE A 35 36.91 -6.75 9.04
CA ILE A 35 36.83 -6.79 7.57
C ILE A 35 35.49 -6.20 7.09
N PHE A 36 34.38 -6.62 7.70
CA PHE A 36 33.06 -6.07 7.40
C PHE A 36 32.96 -4.57 7.71
N ARG A 37 33.49 -4.11 8.86
CA ARG A 37 33.52 -2.68 9.20
C ARG A 37 34.32 -1.86 8.18
N ASN A 38 35.46 -2.37 7.72
CA ASN A 38 36.28 -1.72 6.70
C ASN A 38 35.57 -1.67 5.34
N LEU A 39 34.87 -2.74 4.96
CA LEU A 39 34.00 -2.77 3.79
C LEU A 39 32.91 -1.69 3.88
N MET A 40 32.19 -1.62 5.01
CA MET A 40 31.17 -0.59 5.24
C MET A 40 31.76 0.81 5.15
N ASN A 41 32.86 1.09 5.85
CA ASN A 41 33.50 2.40 5.83
C ASN A 41 33.87 2.83 4.42
N LYS A 42 34.50 1.94 3.64
CA LYS A 42 34.85 2.21 2.23
C LYS A 42 33.61 2.57 1.40
N ARG A 43 32.51 1.82 1.54
CA ARG A 43 31.26 2.07 0.80
C ARG A 43 30.58 3.37 1.21
N LEU A 44 30.60 3.71 2.49
CA LEU A 44 29.95 4.91 3.02
C LEU A 44 30.77 6.19 2.78
N SER A 45 32.09 6.11 2.63
CA SER A 45 32.97 7.28 2.51
C SER A 45 33.54 7.54 1.11
N VAL A 46 33.70 6.52 0.26
CA VAL A 46 34.40 6.66 -1.03
C VAL A 46 33.46 6.51 -2.23
N ASP A 47 32.49 5.59 -2.17
CA ASP A 47 31.66 5.22 -3.31
C ASP A 47 30.15 5.43 -3.05
N LEU A 48 29.79 6.47 -2.30
CA LEU A 48 28.41 6.71 -1.90
C LEU A 48 27.52 7.04 -3.11
N ASP A 49 28.00 7.84 -4.05
CA ASP A 49 27.23 8.25 -5.24
C ASP A 49 26.91 7.06 -6.14
N LYS A 50 27.87 6.14 -6.31
CA LYS A 50 27.64 4.88 -7.01
C LYS A 50 26.63 4.00 -6.28
N SER A 51 26.69 3.97 -4.95
CA SER A 51 25.73 3.23 -4.15
C SER A 51 24.32 3.82 -4.26
N LEU A 52 24.20 5.16 -4.31
CA LEU A 52 22.95 5.86 -4.56
C LEU A 52 22.34 5.48 -5.92
N GLU A 53 23.14 5.60 -6.97
CA GLU A 53 22.70 5.31 -8.33
C GLU A 53 22.16 3.88 -8.44
N LEU A 54 22.90 2.90 -7.91
CA LEU A 54 22.49 1.50 -7.90
C LEU A 54 21.22 1.28 -7.08
N ILE A 55 21.07 1.92 -5.91
CA ILE A 55 19.85 1.78 -5.12
C ILE A 55 18.66 2.37 -5.88
N LYS A 56 18.79 3.58 -6.45
CA LYS A 56 17.72 4.23 -7.22
C LYS A 56 17.26 3.39 -8.41
N GLN A 57 18.21 2.86 -9.19
CA GLN A 57 17.91 2.00 -10.35
C GLN A 57 17.20 0.70 -9.97
N ASN A 58 17.40 0.22 -8.73
CA ASN A 58 16.86 -1.05 -8.25
C ASN A 58 15.80 -0.86 -7.14
N LEU A 59 15.25 0.34 -7.01
CA LEU A 59 14.45 0.71 -5.86
C LEU A 59 13.09 -0.01 -5.84
N ASP A 60 12.44 -0.15 -6.99
CA ASP A 60 11.21 -0.95 -7.12
C ASP A 60 11.47 -2.45 -6.88
N TYR A 61 12.66 -2.95 -7.26
CA TYR A 61 13.10 -4.30 -6.94
C TYR A 61 13.31 -4.47 -5.43
N LEU A 62 13.90 -3.50 -4.74
CA LEU A 62 14.14 -3.58 -3.30
C LEU A 62 12.86 -3.46 -2.47
N LEU A 63 11.80 -2.84 -3.00
CA LEU A 63 10.54 -2.59 -2.28
C LEU A 63 9.43 -3.60 -2.55
N THR A 64 9.48 -4.34 -3.66
CA THR A 64 8.38 -5.28 -3.98
C THR A 64 8.45 -6.54 -3.08
N PRO A 65 7.35 -6.98 -2.45
CA PRO A 65 7.34 -8.17 -1.58
C PRO A 65 7.90 -9.44 -2.24
N LYS A 66 7.58 -9.64 -3.52
CA LYS A 66 8.04 -10.79 -4.31
C LYS A 66 9.58 -10.84 -4.42
N THR A 67 10.20 -9.72 -4.79
CA THR A 67 11.64 -9.62 -5.01
C THR A 67 12.42 -9.60 -3.71
N LYS A 68 11.84 -9.02 -2.63
CA LYS A 68 12.38 -9.17 -1.26
C LYS A 68 12.48 -10.63 -0.84
N LYS A 69 11.41 -11.40 -1.05
CA LYS A 69 11.40 -12.84 -0.77
C LYS A 69 12.49 -13.56 -1.56
N GLN A 70 12.63 -13.25 -2.85
CA GLN A 70 13.68 -13.81 -3.70
C GLN A 70 15.09 -13.46 -3.22
N LEU A 71 15.32 -12.20 -2.85
CA LEU A 71 16.59 -11.73 -2.29
C LEU A 71 16.93 -12.46 -0.98
N LEU A 72 15.94 -12.67 -0.11
CA LEU A 72 16.11 -13.43 1.13
C LEU A 72 16.40 -14.90 0.85
N GLU A 73 15.62 -15.56 0.00
CA GLU A 73 15.85 -16.95 -0.40
C GLU A 73 17.23 -17.13 -1.01
N TYR A 74 17.65 -16.19 -1.86
CA TYR A 74 18.99 -16.16 -2.40
C TYR A 74 20.05 -16.04 -1.31
N LEU A 75 19.92 -15.08 -0.39
CA LEU A 75 20.87 -14.92 0.70
C LEU A 75 20.93 -16.19 1.55
N TYR A 76 19.80 -16.79 1.90
CA TYR A 76 19.77 -18.07 2.63
C TYR A 76 20.46 -19.22 1.88
N ASN A 77 20.28 -19.29 0.56
CA ASN A 77 20.88 -20.34 -0.27
C ASN A 77 22.37 -20.11 -0.59
N ALA A 78 22.78 -18.84 -0.71
CA ALA A 78 24.14 -18.45 -1.05
C ALA A 78 25.07 -18.39 0.17
N CYS A 79 24.51 -18.26 1.38
CA CYS A 79 25.29 -18.22 2.62
C CYS A 79 25.69 -19.64 3.05
N PRO A 80 26.99 -19.93 3.24
CA PRO A 80 27.45 -21.18 3.81
C PRO A 80 26.81 -21.42 5.20
N SER A 81 26.16 -22.57 5.35
CA SER A 81 25.67 -23.16 6.63
C SER A 81 24.86 -22.23 7.55
N ASN A 82 23.58 -21.95 7.27
CA ASN A 82 22.59 -21.33 8.19
C ASN A 82 23.09 -20.11 9.01
N ASP A 83 24.19 -19.47 8.63
CA ASP A 83 24.83 -18.49 9.48
C ASP A 83 24.21 -17.12 9.21
N HIS A 84 23.42 -16.66 10.17
CA HIS A 84 22.71 -15.39 10.12
C HIS A 84 23.63 -14.15 10.06
N HIS A 85 24.96 -14.32 10.22
CA HIS A 85 25.92 -13.21 10.12
C HIS A 85 25.88 -12.51 8.75
N TYR A 86 25.85 -13.26 7.64
CA TYR A 86 25.85 -12.67 6.29
C TYR A 86 24.58 -11.85 6.02
N ILE A 87 23.42 -12.35 6.44
CA ILE A 87 22.14 -11.64 6.32
C ILE A 87 22.19 -10.37 7.17
N THR A 88 22.74 -10.46 8.38
CA THR A 88 22.89 -9.31 9.30
C THR A 88 23.82 -8.24 8.71
N TRP A 89 24.93 -8.66 8.12
CA TRP A 89 25.88 -7.76 7.45
C TRP A 89 25.28 -7.10 6.21
N PHE A 90 24.54 -7.85 5.39
CA PHE A 90 23.83 -7.28 4.25
C PHE A 90 22.82 -6.21 4.69
N LYS A 91 22.00 -6.51 5.70
CA LYS A 91 21.04 -5.55 6.29
C LYS A 91 21.74 -4.29 6.78
N ARG A 92 22.85 -4.44 7.52
CA ARG A 92 23.62 -3.31 8.05
C ARG A 92 24.21 -2.47 6.93
N LEU A 93 24.84 -3.09 5.93
CA LEU A 93 25.43 -2.37 4.82
C LEU A 93 24.37 -1.60 4.04
N LEU A 94 23.30 -2.27 3.59
CA LEU A 94 22.22 -1.63 2.83
C LEU A 94 21.53 -0.53 3.63
N GLY A 95 21.16 -0.81 4.89
CA GLY A 95 20.49 0.15 5.77
C GLY A 95 21.35 1.39 6.05
N MET A 96 22.65 1.22 6.34
CA MET A 96 23.56 2.34 6.56
C MET A 96 23.79 3.16 5.29
N THR A 97 23.91 2.51 4.12
CA THR A 97 24.07 3.20 2.84
C THR A 97 22.85 4.04 2.51
N CYS A 98 21.63 3.47 2.60
CA CYS A 98 20.40 4.22 2.39
C CYS A 98 20.25 5.36 3.41
N ASN A 99 20.65 5.17 4.67
CA ASN A 99 20.63 6.24 5.67
C ASN A 99 21.59 7.38 5.32
N GLN A 100 22.84 7.09 4.91
CA GLN A 100 23.79 8.12 4.47
C GLN A 100 23.28 8.90 3.26
N ILE A 101 22.65 8.20 2.30
CA ILE A 101 21.98 8.83 1.17
C ILE A 101 20.89 9.81 1.66
N ILE A 102 20.03 9.38 2.58
CA ILE A 102 18.96 10.23 3.12
C ILE A 102 19.51 11.47 3.83
N LEU A 103 20.69 11.36 4.46
CA LEU A 103 21.32 12.50 5.13
C LEU A 103 21.86 13.56 4.15
N ILE A 104 22.25 13.15 2.94
CA ILE A 104 22.97 13.97 1.96
C ILE A 104 22.04 14.52 0.87
N TYR A 105 21.05 13.75 0.44
CA TYR A 105 20.19 14.06 -0.70
C TYR A 105 18.81 14.63 -0.26
N GLN A 106 18.15 15.43 -1.11
CA GLN A 106 16.87 16.12 -0.83
C GLN A 106 15.77 15.77 -1.85
N ASP A 107 15.73 14.55 -2.36
CA ASP A 107 14.90 14.12 -3.50
C ASP A 107 13.56 13.47 -3.09
N GLU A 108 12.59 13.40 -4.01
CA GLU A 108 11.29 12.73 -3.84
C GLU A 108 11.45 11.22 -3.59
N ASP A 109 12.51 10.61 -4.12
CA ASP A 109 12.87 9.20 -3.90
C ASP A 109 13.21 8.88 -2.42
N LEU A 110 13.41 9.89 -1.57
CA LEU A 110 13.74 9.71 -0.16
C LEU A 110 12.67 8.95 0.62
N ALA A 111 11.38 9.10 0.27
CA ALA A 111 10.32 8.33 0.92
C ALA A 111 10.47 6.83 0.65
N LYS A 112 10.84 6.48 -0.58
CA LYS A 112 11.04 5.09 -0.98
C LYS A 112 12.36 4.50 -0.45
N LEU A 113 13.44 5.28 -0.47
CA LEU A 113 14.71 4.93 0.18
C LEU A 113 14.55 4.73 1.68
N ASN A 114 13.70 5.55 2.29
CA ASN A 114 13.37 5.41 3.69
C ASN A 114 12.62 4.11 3.97
N ASP A 115 11.68 3.73 3.12
CA ASP A 115 11.02 2.43 3.23
C ASP A 115 12.04 1.28 3.18
N VAL A 116 13.07 1.38 2.32
CA VAL A 116 14.20 0.43 2.30
C VAL A 116 14.98 0.45 3.62
N VAL A 117 15.38 1.62 4.15
CA VAL A 117 16.09 1.70 5.44
C VAL A 117 15.29 0.99 6.51
N ILE A 118 14.02 1.35 6.66
CA ILE A 118 13.25 0.88 7.78
C ILE A 118 12.95 -0.63 7.67
N GLU A 119 12.58 -1.12 6.49
CA GLU A 119 12.29 -2.55 6.31
C GLU A 119 13.53 -3.44 6.50
N PHE A 120 14.72 -2.96 6.14
CA PHE A 120 15.97 -3.72 6.35
C PHE A 120 16.57 -3.50 7.75
N TRP A 121 16.29 -2.38 8.42
CA TRP A 121 16.82 -2.02 9.75
C TRP A 121 15.93 -2.50 10.91
N VAL A 122 14.61 -2.36 10.80
CA VAL A 122 13.63 -2.88 11.79
C VAL A 122 13.52 -4.41 11.70
N GLY A 123 14.14 -5.01 10.69
CA GLY A 123 14.19 -6.45 10.48
C GLY A 123 14.96 -7.23 11.55
N HIS A 124 14.42 -7.32 12.76
CA HIS A 124 14.17 -8.64 13.32
C HIS A 124 13.13 -9.32 12.42
N PHE A 125 13.37 -10.58 12.06
CA PHE A 125 12.38 -11.45 11.43
C PHE A 125 11.30 -11.78 12.47
N GLU A 126 10.61 -10.77 12.96
CA GLU A 126 9.44 -10.93 13.79
C GLU A 126 8.28 -11.28 12.85
N LEU A 127 7.59 -12.36 13.18
CA LEU A 127 6.60 -13.02 12.34
C LEU A 127 5.42 -12.10 11.95
N TYR A 128 5.22 -10.99 12.67
CA TYR A 128 4.10 -10.06 12.51
C TYR A 128 4.57 -8.63 12.70
N SER A 129 4.56 -7.83 11.62
CA SER A 129 4.84 -6.38 11.68
C SER A 129 3.72 -5.59 11.00
N ILE A 130 3.17 -4.60 11.70
CA ILE A 130 2.16 -3.71 11.14
C ILE A 130 2.82 -2.35 10.90
N LYS A 131 2.88 -1.90 9.64
CA LYS A 131 3.42 -0.61 9.26
C LYS A 131 2.28 0.41 9.09
N ILE A 132 2.34 1.45 9.91
CA ILE A 132 1.31 2.49 9.97
C ILE A 132 1.98 3.84 9.75
N TYR A 133 1.35 4.72 8.96
CA TYR A 133 1.73 6.12 8.89
C TYR A 133 0.89 6.94 9.85
N GLN A 134 1.52 7.83 10.60
CA GLN A 134 0.80 8.89 11.29
C GLN A 134 0.86 10.16 10.46
N ASN A 135 -0.30 10.71 10.09
CA ASN A 135 -0.35 12.00 9.41
C ASN A 135 -0.36 13.11 10.46
N ARG A 136 0.66 13.98 10.46
CA ARG A 136 0.74 15.21 11.27
C ARG A 136 0.32 15.07 12.74
N GLY A 137 1.23 14.56 13.58
CA GLY A 137 1.07 14.54 15.04
C GLY A 137 2.41 14.51 15.77
N SER A 138 2.42 14.91 17.05
CA SER A 138 3.60 14.76 17.92
C SER A 138 3.82 13.27 18.20
N LEU A 139 5.02 12.75 17.93
CA LEU A 139 5.40 11.37 18.25
C LEU A 139 5.24 11.09 19.76
N GLN A 140 5.50 12.11 20.59
CA GLN A 140 5.30 12.03 22.04
C GLN A 140 3.83 11.81 22.39
N ARG A 141 2.91 12.57 21.77
CA ARG A 141 1.48 12.39 22.02
C ARG A 141 1.02 10.98 21.59
N LEU A 142 1.50 10.51 20.44
CA LEU A 142 1.18 9.16 19.98
C LEU A 142 1.70 8.10 20.96
N ARG A 143 2.92 8.27 21.46
CA ARG A 143 3.48 7.42 22.51
C ARG A 143 2.62 7.43 23.77
N ASP A 144 2.18 8.59 24.23
CA ASP A 144 1.35 8.72 25.43
C ASP A 144 -0.02 8.03 25.22
N GLU A 145 -0.64 8.20 24.05
CA GLU A 145 -1.88 7.50 23.66
C GLU A 145 -1.66 5.98 23.55
N THR A 146 -0.52 5.54 23.03
CA THR A 146 -0.13 4.13 22.98
C THR A 146 0.00 3.54 24.38
N ASN A 147 0.66 4.27 25.28
CA ASN A 147 0.87 3.85 26.65
C ASN A 147 -0.44 3.71 27.39
N TYR A 148 -1.33 4.71 27.26
CA TYR A 148 -2.65 4.68 27.84
C TYR A 148 -3.45 3.43 27.40
N ILE A 149 -3.44 3.11 26.10
CA ILE A 149 -4.15 1.92 25.59
C ILE A 149 -3.54 0.63 26.16
N LEU A 150 -2.20 0.53 26.21
CA LEU A 150 -1.52 -0.64 26.77
C LEU A 150 -1.77 -0.79 28.28
N GLU A 151 -1.72 0.30 29.05
CA GLU A 151 -2.04 0.32 30.48
C GLU A 151 -3.49 -0.10 30.73
N GLU A 152 -4.44 0.42 29.94
CA GLU A 152 -5.86 0.08 30.06
C GLU A 152 -6.12 -1.40 29.78
N LEU A 153 -5.44 -1.98 28.78
CA LEU A 153 -5.66 -3.38 28.38
C LEU A 153 -4.91 -4.39 29.25
N THR A 154 -3.71 -4.04 29.71
CA THR A 154 -2.83 -4.98 30.40
C THR A 154 -2.80 -4.77 31.91
N GLY A 155 -3.19 -3.59 32.40
CA GLY A 155 -3.12 -3.23 33.82
C GLY A 155 -1.70 -3.00 34.35
N PHE A 156 -0.68 -2.97 33.49
CA PHE A 156 0.72 -2.78 33.91
C PHE A 156 1.17 -1.31 33.78
N GLU A 157 1.72 -0.74 34.85
CA GLU A 157 2.31 0.61 34.88
C GLU A 157 3.69 0.70 34.20
N SER A 158 4.41 -0.42 34.01
CA SER A 158 5.82 -0.38 33.58
C SER A 158 6.00 -0.68 32.09
N ILE A 159 5.66 0.28 31.25
CA ILE A 159 6.13 0.29 29.86
C ILE A 159 7.60 0.68 29.89
N ARG A 160 8.50 -0.28 29.61
CA ARG A 160 9.93 0.03 29.42
C ARG A 160 10.08 0.85 28.15
N SER A 161 10.12 2.18 28.30
CA SER A 161 10.47 3.06 27.19
C SER A 161 11.98 3.14 27.07
N VAL A 162 12.54 2.49 26.05
CA VAL A 162 13.94 2.68 25.69
C VAL A 162 14.01 3.68 24.55
N THR A 163 14.72 4.79 24.76
CA THR A 163 15.14 5.67 23.66
C THR A 163 16.43 5.09 23.10
N GLU A 164 16.33 4.23 22.09
CA GLU A 164 17.52 3.73 21.42
C GLU A 164 18.04 4.79 20.45
N GLY A 165 19.12 5.46 20.84
CA GLY A 165 20.02 6.12 19.90
C GLY A 165 20.78 5.04 19.13
N GLY A 166 20.16 4.47 18.08
CA GLY A 166 20.81 3.49 17.22
C GLY A 166 22.10 4.05 16.64
N LEU A 167 23.18 3.25 16.67
CA LEU A 167 24.52 3.57 16.15
C LEU A 167 24.46 4.23 14.75
N GLY A 168 24.52 5.56 14.71
CA GLY A 168 24.82 6.35 13.51
C GLY A 168 23.72 7.23 12.93
N ALA A 169 22.53 7.32 13.52
CA ALA A 169 21.54 8.29 13.07
C ALA A 169 21.13 9.22 14.21
N GLU A 170 21.77 10.38 14.30
CA GLU A 170 21.43 11.49 15.22
C GLU A 170 19.97 12.01 15.08
N ASN A 171 19.13 11.36 14.25
CA ASN A 171 17.85 11.87 13.79
C ASN A 171 16.69 10.85 13.85
N HIS A 172 16.85 9.74 14.59
CA HIS A 172 15.80 8.75 14.79
C HIS A 172 15.30 8.86 16.23
N LEU A 173 14.03 9.24 16.40
CA LEU A 173 13.35 9.04 17.68
C LEU A 173 12.64 7.70 17.59
N SER A 174 13.19 6.68 18.25
CA SER A 174 12.56 5.39 18.45
C SER A 174 12.01 5.33 19.87
N PHE A 175 10.70 5.20 20.01
CA PHE A 175 10.10 4.76 21.26
C PHE A 175 9.80 3.28 21.12
N LYS A 176 10.44 2.46 21.95
CA LYS A 176 10.10 1.05 22.12
C LYS A 176 9.21 0.92 23.35
N ASN A 177 7.97 0.51 23.18
CA ASN A 177 7.08 0.16 24.28
C ASN A 177 6.98 -1.36 24.35
N GLU A 178 7.45 -1.95 25.44
CA GLU A 178 7.33 -3.38 25.72
C GLU A 178 6.23 -3.63 26.74
N ALA A 179 5.25 -4.45 26.39
CA ALA A 179 4.17 -4.88 27.28
C ALA A 179 4.05 -6.40 27.25
N ASP A 180 3.84 -6.99 28.43
CA ASP A 180 3.68 -8.43 28.61
C ASP A 180 2.19 -8.79 28.67
N PHE A 181 1.74 -9.66 27.77
CA PHE A 181 0.38 -10.18 27.75
C PHE A 181 0.38 -11.55 28.41
N ASN A 182 -0.03 -11.59 29.68
CA ASN A 182 -0.13 -12.80 30.50
C ASN A 182 1.16 -13.65 30.56
N GLU A 183 2.35 -13.05 30.49
CA GLU A 183 3.66 -13.75 30.47
C GLU A 183 3.98 -14.53 29.19
N GLU A 184 3.09 -14.47 28.18
CA GLU A 184 3.17 -15.25 26.94
C GLU A 184 3.76 -14.45 25.78
N VAL A 185 3.33 -13.19 25.62
CA VAL A 185 3.64 -12.35 24.45
C VAL A 185 4.17 -11.00 24.87
N TRP A 186 5.22 -10.59 24.18
CA TRP A 186 5.74 -9.23 24.23
C TRP A 186 5.27 -8.50 22.99
N ILE A 187 4.62 -7.36 23.19
CA ILE A 187 4.43 -6.38 22.13
C ILE A 187 5.60 -5.42 22.17
N SER A 188 6.19 -5.15 21.01
CA SER A 188 7.08 -4.00 20.83
C SER A 188 6.52 -3.07 19.80
N ILE A 189 6.24 -1.84 20.24
CA ILE A 189 5.82 -0.77 19.35
C ILE A 189 7.02 0.12 19.15
N ALA A 190 7.55 0.18 17.94
CA ALA A 190 8.60 1.10 17.54
C ALA A 190 7.98 2.28 16.78
N LEU A 191 7.93 3.44 17.45
CA LEU A 191 7.54 4.71 16.82
C LEU A 191 8.79 5.34 16.24
N ILE A 192 8.88 5.49 14.92
CA ILE A 192 10.08 5.99 14.22
C ILE A 192 9.76 7.32 13.55
N GLN A 193 10.28 8.41 14.13
CA GLN A 193 10.31 9.72 13.48
C GLN A 193 11.64 9.92 12.77
N LEU A 194 11.57 10.31 11.50
CA LEU A 194 12.73 10.67 10.69
C LEU A 194 12.69 12.17 10.42
N ARG A 195 13.86 12.77 10.13
CA ARG A 195 14.09 14.23 10.04
C ARG A 195 12.85 15.05 9.63
N ARG A 196 12.54 16.08 10.44
CA ARG A 196 11.45 17.07 10.29
C ARG A 196 11.23 17.69 8.90
N ARG A 197 12.16 17.54 7.95
CA ARG A 197 12.13 18.20 6.63
C ARG A 197 11.74 17.30 5.47
N ILE A 198 11.81 15.97 5.59
CA ILE A 198 11.72 15.07 4.42
C ILE A 198 10.35 14.38 4.32
N ILE A 199 9.63 14.15 5.43
CA ILE A 199 8.32 13.47 5.37
C ILE A 199 7.35 14.10 6.38
N SER A 200 6.13 14.39 5.94
CA SER A 200 5.01 14.82 6.78
C SER A 200 4.38 13.69 7.62
N ARG A 201 5.01 12.50 7.61
CA ARG A 201 4.46 11.25 8.13
C ARG A 201 5.46 10.58 9.08
N ASN A 202 4.99 10.12 10.24
CA ASN A 202 5.77 9.24 11.12
C ASN A 202 5.54 7.78 10.72
N ASN A 203 6.56 6.93 10.85
CA ASN A 203 6.40 5.49 10.67
C ASN A 203 6.19 4.82 12.02
N ILE A 204 5.25 3.89 12.09
CA ILE A 204 4.98 3.11 13.31
C ILE A 204 5.05 1.64 12.93
N TYR A 205 5.78 0.88 13.75
CA TYR A 205 5.89 -0.56 13.66
C TYR A 205 5.34 -1.18 14.93
N ILE A 206 4.40 -2.09 14.77
CA ILE A 206 3.91 -2.91 15.87
C ILE A 206 4.37 -4.33 15.58
N SER A 207 5.20 -4.84 16.49
CA SER A 207 5.75 -6.18 16.44
C SER A 207 5.26 -7.02 17.63
N PHE A 208 5.07 -8.31 17.40
CA PHE A 208 4.67 -9.28 18.42
C PHE A 208 5.66 -10.45 18.45
N TRP A 209 6.12 -10.85 19.64
CA TRP A 209 6.93 -12.06 19.81
C TRP A 209 6.59 -12.85 21.08
N SER A 210 6.72 -14.17 21.01
CA SER A 210 6.55 -15.08 22.15
C SER A 210 7.90 -15.26 22.86
N ARG A 211 7.87 -15.46 24.18
CA ARG A 211 9.07 -15.84 24.96
C ARG A 211 9.61 -17.21 24.56
N ASN A 212 8.72 -18.11 24.13
CA ASN A 212 9.02 -19.55 24.01
C ASN A 212 9.44 -19.97 22.60
N SER A 213 8.99 -19.26 21.56
CA SER A 213 9.43 -19.54 20.20
C SER A 213 9.41 -18.29 19.31
N LYS A 214 10.50 -18.06 18.59
CA LYS A 214 10.58 -17.01 17.55
C LYS A 214 9.82 -17.39 16.27
N ILE A 215 9.26 -18.60 16.19
CA ILE A 215 8.79 -19.21 14.95
C ILE A 215 7.27 -19.52 15.00
N GLN A 216 6.65 -19.65 16.17
CA GLN A 216 5.23 -20.05 16.28
C GLN A 216 4.45 -19.22 17.30
N LEU A 217 4.49 -17.89 17.17
CA LEU A 217 3.75 -16.97 18.05
C LEU A 217 2.31 -17.45 18.30
N TRP A 218 1.54 -17.78 17.27
CA TRP A 218 0.11 -18.06 17.45
C TRP A 218 -0.23 -19.48 17.91
N ASN A 219 0.70 -20.42 17.79
CA ASN A 219 0.45 -21.78 18.28
C ASN A 219 0.63 -21.85 19.80
N ASP A 220 1.46 -20.97 20.35
CA ASP A 220 1.88 -21.00 21.75
C ASP A 220 1.14 -19.97 22.64
N VAL A 221 0.17 -19.24 22.08
CA VAL A 221 -0.47 -18.09 22.74
C VAL A 221 -1.93 -18.38 23.07
N SER A 222 -2.34 -18.03 24.28
CA SER A 222 -3.72 -18.26 24.73
C SER A 222 -4.73 -17.40 23.96
N LEU A 223 -5.97 -17.89 23.85
CA LEU A 223 -7.08 -17.14 23.23
C LEU A 223 -7.26 -15.76 23.87
N LYS A 224 -7.09 -15.66 25.20
CA LYS A 224 -7.16 -14.41 25.94
C LYS A 224 -6.11 -13.40 25.46
N THR A 225 -4.87 -13.84 25.27
CA THR A 225 -3.79 -12.98 24.76
C THR A 225 -4.08 -12.54 23.31
N ILE A 226 -4.65 -13.42 22.49
CA ILE A 226 -5.11 -13.08 21.14
C ILE A 226 -6.17 -11.98 21.17
N GLU A 227 -7.21 -12.13 22.00
CA GLU A 227 -8.27 -11.12 22.17
C GLU A 227 -7.71 -9.77 22.60
N MET A 228 -6.77 -9.76 23.56
CA MET A 228 -6.12 -8.53 24.01
C MET A 228 -5.28 -7.85 22.91
N ILE A 229 -4.59 -8.62 22.06
CA ILE A 229 -3.89 -8.07 20.89
C ILE A 229 -4.88 -7.44 19.91
N CYS A 230 -6.03 -8.09 19.68
CA CYS A 230 -7.08 -7.58 18.81
C CYS A 230 -7.66 -6.26 19.36
N ASP A 231 -7.93 -6.20 20.65
CA ASP A 231 -8.43 -4.99 21.32
C ASP A 231 -7.42 -3.84 21.28
N PHE A 232 -6.13 -4.15 21.49
CA PHE A 232 -5.06 -3.17 21.35
C PHE A 232 -5.04 -2.58 19.94
N LEU A 233 -5.05 -3.44 18.92
CA LEU A 233 -5.00 -3.01 17.52
C LEU A 233 -6.26 -2.19 17.17
N ASN A 234 -7.44 -2.62 17.60
CA ASN A 234 -8.68 -1.87 17.37
C ASN A 234 -8.64 -0.47 17.98
N LYS A 235 -8.20 -0.35 19.24
CA LYS A 235 -8.08 0.95 19.92
C LYS A 235 -7.01 1.82 19.29
N PHE A 236 -5.81 1.27 19.09
CA PHE A 236 -4.68 2.00 18.53
C PHE A 236 -4.97 2.53 17.13
N LEU A 237 -5.64 1.72 16.31
CA LEU A 237 -5.91 2.06 14.93
C LEU A 237 -7.16 2.93 14.74
N SER A 238 -7.97 3.07 15.79
CA SER A 238 -9.07 4.05 15.84
C SER A 238 -8.60 5.48 16.16
N LEU A 239 -7.31 5.68 16.49
CA LEU A 239 -6.76 7.01 16.77
C LEU A 239 -6.88 7.90 15.51
N PRO A 240 -7.32 9.16 15.64
CA PRO A 240 -7.76 10.00 14.51
C PRO A 240 -6.66 10.37 13.51
N ASN A 241 -5.39 10.15 13.85
CA ASN A 241 -4.23 10.51 13.02
C ASN A 241 -3.46 9.29 12.48
N ILE A 242 -4.04 8.10 12.60
CA ILE A 242 -3.44 6.84 12.17
C ILE A 242 -3.98 6.44 10.79
N GLU A 243 -3.08 6.24 9.84
CA GLU A 243 -3.34 5.73 8.50
C GLU A 243 -2.58 4.41 8.32
N VAL A 244 -3.30 3.29 8.22
CA VAL A 244 -2.68 1.99 7.95
C VAL A 244 -2.28 1.94 6.49
N VAL A 245 -1.00 1.74 6.20
CA VAL A 245 -0.52 1.71 4.82
C VAL A 245 0.00 0.36 4.38
N ASN A 246 0.56 -0.43 5.30
CA ASN A 246 0.91 -1.79 4.97
C ASN A 246 0.85 -2.70 6.19
N VAL A 247 0.18 -3.84 6.06
CA VAL A 247 0.20 -4.91 7.05
C VAL A 247 1.08 -6.00 6.49
N ASN A 248 2.32 -6.10 6.99
CA ASN A 248 3.26 -7.10 6.52
C ASN A 248 3.34 -8.27 7.49
N VAL A 249 2.57 -9.32 7.19
CA VAL A 249 2.67 -10.61 7.86
C VAL A 249 3.81 -11.38 7.18
N SER A 250 4.96 -11.43 7.85
CA SER A 250 6.22 -11.82 7.24
C SER A 250 6.37 -13.32 6.96
N ASP A 251 5.32 -14.14 7.21
CA ASP A 251 5.37 -15.57 6.93
C ASP A 251 4.08 -16.15 6.32
N TYR A 252 4.12 -16.42 5.01
CA TYR A 252 3.03 -17.09 4.28
C TYR A 252 2.82 -18.54 4.74
N LYS A 253 3.83 -19.20 5.33
CA LYS A 253 3.66 -20.56 5.87
C LYS A 253 2.83 -20.60 7.14
N VAL A 254 2.70 -19.47 7.85
CA VAL A 254 1.94 -19.40 9.12
C VAL A 254 0.48 -19.00 8.88
N LYS A 255 0.11 -18.55 7.68
CA LYS A 255 -1.28 -18.21 7.36
C LYS A 255 -2.23 -19.41 7.38
N SER A 256 -1.74 -20.63 7.10
CA SER A 256 -2.54 -21.85 7.22
C SER A 256 -2.80 -22.27 8.67
N ASP A 257 -1.96 -21.81 9.59
CA ASP A 257 -1.94 -22.25 10.99
C ASP A 257 -2.47 -21.16 11.95
N LEU A 258 -2.79 -19.99 11.41
CA LEU A 258 -3.38 -18.89 12.13
C LEU A 258 -4.84 -19.20 12.50
N PRO A 259 -5.26 -19.04 13.77
CA PRO A 259 -6.67 -19.09 14.14
C PRO A 259 -7.51 -18.14 13.27
N ASN A 260 -8.68 -18.61 12.80
CA ASN A 260 -9.56 -17.82 11.92
C ASN A 260 -9.86 -16.42 12.48
N GLN A 261 -9.97 -16.26 13.81
CA GLN A 261 -10.20 -14.98 14.47
C GLN A 261 -9.06 -13.97 14.28
N ILE A 262 -7.80 -14.44 14.17
CA ILE A 262 -6.65 -13.57 13.88
C ILE A 262 -6.56 -13.29 12.39
N ILE A 263 -6.88 -14.25 11.53
CA ILE A 263 -6.99 -13.97 10.08
C ILE A 263 -8.08 -12.93 9.86
N GLU A 264 -9.23 -13.08 10.50
CA GLU A 264 -10.33 -12.12 10.50
C GLU A 264 -9.90 -10.78 11.07
N THR A 265 -9.11 -10.74 12.16
CA THR A 265 -8.61 -9.50 12.75
C THR A 265 -7.52 -8.84 11.92
N ILE A 266 -6.58 -9.58 11.34
CA ILE A 266 -5.57 -9.06 10.39
C ILE A 266 -6.25 -8.58 9.12
N ASP A 267 -7.24 -9.31 8.62
CA ASP A 267 -8.08 -8.87 7.52
C ASP A 267 -8.91 -7.66 7.95
N MET A 268 -9.42 -7.60 9.18
CA MET A 268 -10.14 -6.46 9.74
C MET A 268 -9.22 -5.25 9.93
N ILE A 269 -7.93 -5.47 10.20
CA ILE A 269 -6.88 -4.48 10.35
C ILE A 269 -6.45 -3.94 8.97
N GLY A 270 -6.27 -4.83 8.00
CA GLY A 270 -6.13 -4.45 6.59
C GLY A 270 -7.41 -3.80 6.03
N LYS A 271 -8.56 -4.06 6.66
CA LYS A 271 -9.84 -3.40 6.45
C LYS A 271 -10.10 -2.27 7.45
N ILE A 272 -9.12 -1.80 8.26
CA ILE A 272 -9.36 -0.66 9.16
C ILE A 272 -9.83 0.46 8.28
N LYS A 273 -11.12 0.71 8.49
CA LYS A 273 -11.95 1.54 7.68
C LYS A 273 -11.38 2.93 7.85
N THR A 274 -10.58 3.39 6.88
CA THR A 274 -10.34 4.81 6.72
C THR A 274 -11.71 5.46 6.85
N PRO A 275 -11.91 6.36 7.84
CA PRO A 275 -13.23 6.91 8.10
C PRO A 275 -13.77 7.49 6.80
N LEU A 276 -15.05 7.21 6.52
CA LEU A 276 -15.68 7.74 5.32
C LEU A 276 -15.61 9.26 5.38
N LYS A 277 -15.00 9.89 4.37
CA LYS A 277 -14.92 11.35 4.31
C LYS A 277 -16.31 11.99 4.09
N PHE A 278 -17.25 11.21 3.57
CA PHE A 278 -18.56 11.71 3.16
C PHE A 278 -19.69 10.81 3.68
N ASP A 279 -20.92 11.35 3.70
CA ASP A 279 -22.14 10.58 3.97
C ASP A 279 -22.69 9.89 2.70
N ARG A 280 -22.15 10.27 1.52
CA ARG A 280 -22.51 9.76 0.19
C ARG A 280 -21.43 10.14 -0.83
N ILE A 281 -21.30 9.33 -1.88
CA ILE A 281 -20.42 9.65 -3.02
C ILE A 281 -21.18 10.45 -4.08
N ILE A 282 -22.40 10.03 -4.43
CA ILE A 282 -23.23 10.71 -5.43
C ILE A 282 -24.33 11.53 -4.73
N GLU A 283 -24.42 12.81 -5.06
CA GLU A 283 -25.35 13.78 -4.48
C GLU A 283 -26.82 13.47 -4.81
N ARG A 284 -27.73 13.81 -3.90
CA ARG A 284 -29.18 13.50 -4.03
C ARG A 284 -29.88 14.25 -5.16
N ASN A 285 -29.33 15.38 -5.59
CA ASN A 285 -29.84 16.21 -6.68
C ASN A 285 -29.50 15.62 -8.05
N ILE A 286 -28.55 14.68 -8.14
CA ILE A 286 -28.24 13.96 -9.37
C ILE A 286 -29.26 12.83 -9.52
N LYS A 287 -30.17 13.01 -10.48
CA LYS A 287 -31.23 12.05 -10.79
C LYS A 287 -31.40 11.96 -12.29
N PHE A 288 -31.55 10.74 -12.78
CA PHE A 288 -31.94 10.50 -14.16
C PHE A 288 -33.45 10.24 -14.21
N SER A 289 -34.07 10.45 -15.37
CA SER A 289 -35.50 10.19 -15.55
C SER A 289 -35.86 8.70 -15.36
N GLU A 290 -34.90 7.81 -15.60
CA GLU A 290 -35.09 6.37 -15.56
C GLU A 290 -34.68 5.76 -14.22
N ASP A 291 -35.58 4.95 -13.66
CA ASP A 291 -35.41 4.29 -12.36
C ASP A 291 -34.18 3.37 -12.30
N THR A 292 -33.75 2.80 -13.43
CA THR A 292 -32.58 1.92 -13.50
C THR A 292 -31.30 2.64 -13.10
N TYR A 293 -31.08 3.87 -13.58
CA TYR A 293 -29.89 4.66 -13.23
C TYR A 293 -29.94 5.12 -11.77
N ASN A 294 -31.11 5.56 -11.32
CA ASN A 294 -31.32 5.94 -9.91
C ASN A 294 -31.11 4.75 -8.96
N THR A 295 -31.43 3.53 -9.40
CA THR A 295 -31.17 2.31 -8.64
C THR A 295 -29.68 2.04 -8.51
N ILE A 296 -28.91 2.12 -9.60
CA ILE A 296 -27.44 1.97 -9.55
C ILE A 296 -26.81 3.06 -8.65
N ILE A 297 -27.28 4.30 -8.71
CA ILE A 297 -26.80 5.38 -7.82
C ILE A 297 -27.06 5.06 -6.34
N ARG A 298 -28.23 4.50 -6.01
CA ARG A 298 -28.52 4.04 -4.64
C ARG A 298 -27.59 2.91 -4.23
N GLU A 299 -27.32 1.96 -5.11
CA GLU A 299 -26.38 0.85 -4.85
C GLU A 299 -24.95 1.37 -4.65
N ILE A 300 -24.48 2.34 -5.44
CA ILE A 300 -23.17 3.00 -5.27
C ILE A 300 -23.06 3.63 -3.88
N ASN A 301 -24.05 4.45 -3.49
CA ASN A 301 -24.03 5.09 -2.17
C ASN A 301 -24.17 4.08 -1.02
N THR A 302 -24.93 3.00 -1.21
CA THR A 302 -25.08 1.93 -0.21
C THR A 302 -23.77 1.15 -0.03
N THR A 303 -23.13 0.77 -1.14
CA THR A 303 -21.83 0.08 -1.11
C THR A 303 -20.73 0.94 -0.50
N TYR A 304 -20.75 2.27 -0.68
CA TYR A 304 -19.87 3.20 0.03
C TYR A 304 -20.03 3.10 1.56
N LEU A 305 -21.27 3.21 2.04
CA LEU A 305 -21.59 3.16 3.48
C LEU A 305 -21.26 1.80 4.11
N HIS A 306 -21.29 0.73 3.32
CA HIS A 306 -20.89 -0.61 3.74
C HIS A 306 -19.41 -0.93 3.50
N TYR A 307 -18.59 0.06 3.10
CA TYR A 307 -17.15 -0.11 2.87
C TYR A 307 -16.81 -1.13 1.76
N CYS A 308 -17.75 -1.37 0.85
CA CYS A 308 -17.59 -2.27 -0.29
C CYS A 308 -16.97 -1.52 -1.49
N PHE A 309 -15.80 -0.93 -1.31
CA PHE A 309 -15.23 0.04 -2.27
C PHE A 309 -14.93 -0.53 -3.67
N THR A 310 -14.51 -1.79 -3.76
CA THR A 310 -14.32 -2.46 -5.06
C THR A 310 -15.66 -2.66 -5.78
N GLY A 311 -16.69 -3.08 -5.05
CA GLY A 311 -18.05 -3.19 -5.61
C GLY A 311 -18.60 -1.82 -6.03
N MET A 312 -18.42 -0.81 -5.20
CA MET A 312 -18.78 0.59 -5.50
C MET A 312 -18.11 1.07 -6.80
N TYR A 313 -16.81 0.83 -6.94
CA TYR A 313 -16.06 1.23 -8.14
C TYR A 313 -16.56 0.55 -9.41
N ILE A 314 -16.84 -0.76 -9.36
CA ILE A 314 -17.44 -1.52 -10.46
C ILE A 314 -18.80 -0.93 -10.85
N LEU A 315 -19.63 -0.58 -9.86
CA LEU A 315 -20.93 0.04 -10.11
C LEU A 315 -20.80 1.43 -10.75
N ILE A 316 -19.83 2.25 -10.33
CA ILE A 316 -19.53 3.54 -10.97
C ILE A 316 -19.14 3.34 -12.44
N ARG A 317 -18.23 2.39 -12.74
CA ARG A 317 -17.85 2.09 -14.14
C ARG A 317 -19.06 1.66 -14.95
N LYS A 318 -19.89 0.77 -14.40
CA LYS A 318 -21.10 0.28 -15.06
C LYS A 318 -22.13 1.39 -15.32
N LEU A 319 -22.29 2.32 -14.39
CA LEU A 319 -23.13 3.51 -14.56
C LEU A 319 -22.65 4.35 -15.75
N LEU A 320 -21.36 4.71 -15.77
CA LEU A 320 -20.77 5.54 -16.84
C LEU A 320 -20.80 4.81 -18.19
N GLU A 321 -20.51 3.52 -18.23
CA GLU A 321 -20.54 2.70 -19.44
C GLU A 321 -21.94 2.62 -20.06
N ASN A 322 -22.96 2.36 -19.23
CA ASN A 322 -24.35 2.29 -19.68
C ASN A 322 -24.85 3.66 -20.17
N LEU A 323 -24.47 4.75 -19.51
CA LEU A 323 -24.81 6.10 -19.96
C LEU A 323 -24.24 6.41 -21.35
N MET A 324 -22.95 6.14 -21.57
CA MET A 324 -22.33 6.33 -22.90
C MET A 324 -23.01 5.46 -23.97
N LEU A 325 -23.31 4.20 -23.65
CA LEU A 325 -24.03 3.29 -24.53
C LEU A 325 -25.41 3.86 -24.92
N ASP A 326 -26.15 4.39 -23.95
CA ASP A 326 -27.45 5.00 -24.20
C ASP A 326 -27.33 6.26 -25.07
N PHE A 327 -26.34 7.11 -24.86
CA PHE A 327 -26.15 8.32 -25.67
C PHE A 327 -25.86 7.98 -27.13
N LEU A 328 -24.95 7.02 -27.36
CA LEU A 328 -24.63 6.55 -28.70
C LEU A 328 -25.87 5.92 -29.38
N ARG A 329 -26.69 5.19 -28.63
CA ARG A 329 -27.95 4.61 -29.14
C ARG A 329 -28.99 5.67 -29.49
N LEU A 330 -29.16 6.68 -28.63
CA LEU A 330 -30.12 7.76 -28.84
C LEU A 330 -29.73 8.62 -30.04
N PHE A 331 -28.44 8.89 -30.21
CA PHE A 331 -27.95 9.75 -31.28
C PHE A 331 -27.90 9.04 -32.64
N TYR A 332 -27.30 7.85 -32.73
CA TYR A 332 -27.10 7.17 -34.01
C TYR A 332 -28.25 6.24 -34.42
N GLY A 333 -29.15 5.90 -33.50
CA GLY A 333 -30.23 4.94 -33.74
C GLY A 333 -29.73 3.57 -34.18
N THR A 334 -30.59 2.80 -34.85
CA THR A 334 -30.24 1.46 -35.35
C THR A 334 -29.27 1.48 -36.52
N SER A 335 -29.23 2.56 -37.28
CA SER A 335 -28.38 2.71 -38.47
C SER A 335 -26.89 2.85 -38.14
N GLY A 336 -26.54 3.37 -36.97
CA GLY A 336 -25.14 3.45 -36.50
C GLY A 336 -24.85 2.47 -35.36
N SER A 337 -25.47 1.29 -35.40
CA SER A 337 -25.34 0.30 -34.31
C SER A 337 -23.90 -0.15 -34.05
N GLU A 338 -23.02 -0.10 -35.06
CA GLU A 338 -21.60 -0.40 -34.94
C GLU A 338 -20.84 0.54 -33.98
N LYS A 339 -21.42 1.71 -33.65
CA LYS A 339 -20.87 2.67 -32.69
C LYS A 339 -21.03 2.21 -31.24
N TYR A 340 -21.96 1.30 -30.95
CA TYR A 340 -22.17 0.80 -29.58
C TYR A 340 -22.25 -0.74 -29.49
N TYR A 341 -22.39 -1.43 -30.62
CA TYR A 341 -22.56 -2.87 -30.70
C TYR A 341 -21.58 -3.52 -31.68
N ASN A 342 -20.94 -4.62 -31.26
CA ASN A 342 -20.12 -5.46 -32.11
C ASN A 342 -20.98 -6.62 -32.63
N SER A 343 -21.48 -6.50 -33.86
CA SER A 343 -22.31 -7.53 -34.50
C SER A 343 -21.59 -8.86 -34.67
N ALA A 344 -20.28 -8.86 -34.98
CA ALA A 344 -19.48 -10.07 -35.12
C ALA A 344 -19.31 -10.82 -33.79
N GLY A 345 -19.29 -10.10 -32.68
CA GLY A 345 -19.14 -10.66 -31.33
C GLY A 345 -20.44 -10.85 -30.55
N GLY A 346 -21.59 -10.46 -31.12
CA GLY A 346 -22.89 -10.54 -30.45
C GLY A 346 -22.97 -9.77 -29.12
N LYS A 347 -22.19 -8.70 -28.96
CA LYS A 347 -22.06 -7.99 -27.68
C LYS A 347 -21.86 -6.49 -27.85
N PHE A 348 -22.26 -5.74 -26.83
CA PHE A 348 -21.95 -4.31 -26.77
C PHE A 348 -20.45 -4.06 -26.65
N HIS A 349 -20.00 -2.90 -27.15
CA HIS A 349 -18.62 -2.47 -26.97
C HIS A 349 -18.33 -2.20 -25.49
N GLY A 350 -17.12 -2.52 -25.05
CA GLY A 350 -16.69 -2.20 -23.68
C GLY A 350 -16.35 -0.70 -23.51
N PHE A 351 -16.25 -0.27 -22.25
CA PHE A 351 -15.96 1.11 -21.84
C PHE A 351 -14.97 1.86 -22.74
N SER A 352 -13.77 1.30 -23.00
CA SER A 352 -12.73 1.97 -23.79
C SER A 352 -13.20 2.35 -25.20
N ARG A 353 -13.93 1.46 -25.87
CA ARG A 353 -14.42 1.68 -27.22
C ARG A 353 -15.63 2.62 -27.21
N LEU A 354 -16.52 2.47 -26.23
CA LEU A 354 -17.65 3.40 -26.04
C LEU A 354 -17.18 4.83 -25.80
N ARG A 355 -16.15 5.04 -24.97
CA ARG A 355 -15.55 6.37 -24.72
C ARG A 355 -14.99 7.00 -25.99
N ILE A 356 -14.25 6.24 -26.80
CA ILE A 356 -13.71 6.74 -28.09
C ILE A 356 -14.85 7.14 -29.02
N ASN A 357 -15.88 6.30 -29.13
CA ASN A 357 -17.02 6.60 -29.98
C ASN A 357 -17.84 7.79 -29.46
N PHE A 358 -17.96 7.93 -28.13
CA PHE A 358 -18.57 9.07 -27.48
C PHE A 358 -17.78 10.37 -27.74
N GLN A 359 -16.44 10.33 -27.64
CA GLN A 359 -15.56 11.43 -28.05
C GLN A 359 -15.79 11.82 -29.51
N THR A 360 -15.91 10.85 -30.42
CA THR A 360 -16.22 11.15 -31.83
C THR A 360 -17.56 11.85 -31.94
N MET A 361 -18.61 11.27 -31.33
CA MET A 361 -19.97 11.79 -31.35
C MET A 361 -20.07 13.24 -30.86
N ILE A 362 -19.44 13.59 -29.73
CA ILE A 362 -19.54 14.95 -29.17
C ILE A 362 -18.90 16.04 -30.04
N ASN A 363 -18.08 15.65 -31.02
CA ASN A 363 -17.45 16.55 -31.99
C ASN A 363 -18.18 16.60 -33.34
N GLU A 364 -19.26 15.83 -33.52
CA GLU A 364 -20.05 15.85 -34.74
C GLU A 364 -20.94 17.10 -34.79
N THR A 365 -21.09 17.69 -35.97
CA THR A 365 -21.88 18.91 -36.19
C THR A 365 -23.32 18.75 -35.69
N ASP A 366 -23.96 17.62 -35.99
CA ASP A 366 -25.35 17.36 -35.61
C ASP A 366 -25.51 17.26 -34.08
N PHE A 367 -24.53 16.68 -33.39
CA PHE A 367 -24.51 16.65 -31.94
C PHE A 367 -24.35 18.06 -31.36
N ILE A 368 -23.41 18.84 -31.88
CA ILE A 368 -23.17 20.23 -31.42
C ILE A 368 -24.41 21.10 -31.63
N GLN A 369 -25.13 20.92 -32.75
CA GLN A 369 -26.38 21.64 -32.99
C GLN A 369 -27.47 21.29 -31.97
N LYS A 370 -27.53 20.02 -31.53
CA LYS A 370 -28.56 19.52 -30.61
C LYS A 370 -28.24 19.78 -29.14
N VAL A 371 -27.01 19.51 -28.72
CA VAL A 371 -26.60 19.46 -27.31
C VAL A 371 -25.72 20.65 -26.91
N HIS A 372 -25.15 21.36 -27.89
CA HIS A 372 -24.04 22.32 -27.79
C HIS A 372 -22.68 21.66 -27.54
N THR A 373 -21.62 22.46 -27.69
CA THR A 373 -20.24 22.01 -27.48
C THR A 373 -20.04 21.51 -26.05
N ILE A 374 -19.44 20.32 -25.93
CA ILE A 374 -19.06 19.72 -24.66
C ILE A 374 -17.55 19.87 -24.49
N ASP A 375 -17.12 20.26 -23.29
CA ASP A 375 -15.72 20.45 -22.94
C ASP A 375 -14.96 19.10 -22.92
N GLN A 376 -13.75 19.10 -23.47
CA GLN A 376 -12.86 17.94 -23.52
C GLN A 376 -12.62 17.31 -22.13
N LYS A 377 -12.69 18.11 -21.07
CA LYS A 377 -12.56 17.63 -19.68
C LYS A 377 -13.52 16.49 -19.34
N VAL A 378 -14.69 16.42 -19.97
CA VAL A 378 -15.66 15.34 -19.74
C VAL A 378 -15.07 13.98 -20.12
N ILE A 379 -14.30 13.96 -21.20
CA ILE A 379 -13.67 12.74 -21.71
C ILE A 379 -12.43 12.38 -20.90
N ASP A 380 -11.72 13.40 -20.41
CA ASP A 380 -10.59 13.23 -19.50
C ASP A 380 -11.07 12.69 -18.14
N TRP A 381 -12.20 13.17 -17.61
CA TRP A 381 -12.83 12.64 -16.40
C TRP A 381 -13.30 11.20 -16.57
N LEU A 382 -13.87 10.83 -17.72
CA LEU A 382 -14.18 9.44 -18.05
C LEU A 382 -12.93 8.55 -18.08
N LEU A 383 -11.76 9.11 -18.44
CA LEU A 383 -10.50 8.37 -18.47
C LEU A 383 -9.99 8.05 -17.06
N ILE A 384 -10.16 8.95 -16.09
CA ILE A 384 -9.80 8.71 -14.67
C ILE A 384 -10.44 7.40 -14.16
N PHE A 385 -11.76 7.26 -14.34
CA PHE A 385 -12.51 6.07 -13.91
C PHE A 385 -12.30 4.83 -14.80
N LYS A 386 -11.52 4.94 -15.87
CA LYS A 386 -11.08 3.82 -16.70
C LYS A 386 -9.69 3.37 -16.28
N GLU A 387 -8.70 4.26 -16.31
CA GLU A 387 -7.28 3.94 -16.11
C GLU A 387 -7.01 3.45 -14.71
N SER A 388 -7.57 4.09 -13.69
CA SER A 388 -7.44 3.60 -12.31
C SER A 388 -8.02 2.19 -12.17
N GLY A 389 -9.07 1.88 -12.94
CA GLY A 389 -9.73 0.58 -12.91
C GLY A 389 -8.92 -0.52 -13.57
N ASP A 390 -8.18 -0.18 -14.62
CA ASP A 390 -7.29 -1.12 -15.29
C ASP A 390 -6.03 -1.36 -14.45
N ILE A 391 -5.48 -0.31 -13.82
CA ILE A 391 -4.35 -0.41 -12.88
C ILE A 391 -4.72 -1.32 -11.68
N HIS A 392 -5.91 -1.12 -11.09
CA HIS A 392 -6.34 -1.90 -9.94
C HIS A 392 -6.85 -3.31 -10.28
N ALA A 393 -7.36 -3.56 -11.49
CA ALA A 393 -7.78 -4.90 -11.92
C ALA A 393 -6.59 -5.85 -12.18
N HIS A 394 -5.40 -5.30 -12.46
CA HIS A 394 -4.17 -6.08 -12.63
C HIS A 394 -3.31 -6.16 -11.35
N SER A 395 -3.77 -5.52 -10.28
CA SER A 395 -3.21 -5.67 -8.93
C SER A 395 -3.91 -6.83 -8.21
N VAL A 396 -3.13 -7.73 -7.61
CA VAL A 396 -3.65 -8.84 -6.78
C VAL A 396 -4.42 -8.33 -5.54
N PHE A 397 -4.25 -7.04 -5.17
CA PHE A 397 -4.92 -6.41 -4.04
C PHE A 397 -5.56 -5.06 -4.41
N SER A 398 -6.83 -4.86 -4.05
CA SER A 398 -7.59 -3.65 -4.34
C SER A 398 -7.35 -2.52 -3.31
N ILE A 399 -6.09 -2.18 -3.07
CA ILE A 399 -5.73 -1.11 -2.14
C ILE A 399 -5.92 0.23 -2.87
N GLY A 400 -6.80 1.10 -2.34
CA GLY A 400 -6.92 2.50 -2.79
C GLY A 400 -8.26 2.94 -3.42
N HIS A 401 -9.22 2.04 -3.67
CA HIS A 401 -10.51 2.45 -4.28
C HIS A 401 -11.28 3.49 -3.46
N GLN A 402 -11.17 3.47 -2.12
CA GLN A 402 -11.76 4.51 -1.28
C GLN A 402 -11.17 5.88 -1.61
N ASN A 403 -9.84 6.03 -1.48
CA ASN A 403 -9.15 7.29 -1.72
C ASN A 403 -9.39 7.81 -3.13
N LEU A 404 -9.29 6.93 -4.13
CA LEU A 404 -9.58 7.28 -5.53
C LEU A 404 -10.96 7.91 -5.68
N ILE A 405 -12.01 7.27 -5.15
CA ILE A 405 -13.39 7.75 -5.32
C ILE A 405 -13.65 8.99 -4.47
N GLU A 406 -13.10 9.04 -3.26
CA GLU A 406 -13.26 10.19 -2.38
C GLU A 406 -12.53 11.44 -2.91
N GLU A 407 -11.33 11.30 -3.46
CA GLU A 407 -10.56 12.40 -4.07
C GLU A 407 -11.18 12.88 -5.39
N ASN A 408 -11.84 11.98 -6.12
CA ASN A 408 -12.53 12.30 -7.38
C ASN A 408 -14.05 12.47 -7.21
N LYS A 409 -14.55 12.64 -5.98
CA LYS A 409 -15.99 12.76 -5.71
C LYS A 409 -16.60 13.92 -6.48
N ASP A 410 -16.01 15.10 -6.40
CA ASP A 410 -16.57 16.30 -7.03
C ASP A 410 -16.54 16.20 -8.55
N ILE A 411 -15.46 15.62 -9.09
CA ILE A 411 -15.35 15.28 -10.52
C ILE A 411 -16.47 14.33 -10.94
N LEU A 412 -16.72 13.25 -10.19
CA LEU A 412 -17.79 12.30 -10.50
C LEU A 412 -19.17 12.96 -10.50
N ASN A 413 -19.45 13.80 -9.48
CA ASN A 413 -20.73 14.48 -9.38
C ASN A 413 -20.95 15.48 -10.52
N GLU A 414 -19.93 16.25 -10.87
CA GLU A 414 -20.00 17.19 -11.99
C GLU A 414 -20.12 16.48 -13.34
N LEU A 415 -19.36 15.39 -13.53
CA LEU A 415 -19.48 14.53 -14.71
C LEU A 415 -20.92 14.04 -14.86
N LEU A 416 -21.51 13.45 -13.80
CA LEU A 416 -22.88 12.93 -13.86
C LEU A 416 -23.93 14.01 -14.14
N LYS A 417 -23.75 15.25 -13.64
CA LYS A 417 -24.63 16.39 -13.97
C LYS A 417 -24.57 16.72 -15.46
N ILE A 418 -23.37 16.76 -16.05
CA ILE A 418 -23.21 17.02 -17.49
C ILE A 418 -23.82 15.87 -18.31
N LEU A 419 -23.58 14.61 -17.93
CA LEU A 419 -24.12 13.45 -18.65
C LEU A 419 -25.66 13.40 -18.59
N GLU A 420 -26.27 13.83 -17.49
CA GLU A 420 -27.73 13.98 -17.38
C GLU A 420 -28.26 15.04 -18.36
N GLN A 421 -27.62 16.21 -18.44
CA GLN A 421 -28.01 17.26 -19.40
C GLN A 421 -27.89 16.79 -20.86
N ILE A 422 -26.81 16.08 -21.20
CA ILE A 422 -26.65 15.49 -22.54
C ILE A 422 -27.81 14.54 -22.84
N LYS A 423 -28.18 13.69 -21.87
CA LYS A 423 -29.28 12.73 -22.05
C LYS A 423 -30.60 13.41 -22.34
N THR A 424 -30.93 14.43 -21.56
CA THR A 424 -32.19 15.18 -21.69
C THR A 424 -32.28 15.82 -23.07
N LYS A 425 -31.22 16.50 -23.52
CA LYS A 425 -31.19 17.12 -24.86
C LYS A 425 -31.18 16.12 -26.01
N LEU A 426 -30.65 14.91 -25.83
CA LEU A 426 -30.69 13.88 -26.87
C LEU A 426 -32.09 13.27 -27.03
N ARG A 427 -32.93 13.32 -25.98
CA ARG A 427 -34.30 12.79 -25.99
C ARG A 427 -35.31 13.78 -26.56
N ASP A 428 -35.12 15.06 -26.27
CA ASP A 428 -35.86 16.16 -26.91
C ASP A 428 -35.55 16.22 -28.41
#